data_AF-A0A920S3P2-F1
#
_entry.id   AF-A0A920S3P2-F1
#
_cell.length_a   1.000
_cell.length_b   1.000
_cell.length_c   1.000
_cell.angle_alpha   90.00
_cell.angle_beta   90.00
_cell.angle_gamma   90.00
#
_symmetry.space_group_name_H-M   'P 1'
#
loop_
_entity.id
_entity.type
_entity.pdbx_description
1 polymer ?
#
loop_
_entity_poly.entity_id
_entity_poly.type
_entity_poly.pdbx_seq_one_letter_code
_entity_poly.pdbx_strand_id
1 'polypeptide(L)' 'MGTGICWDQWFPEAARIMTLNGAELIFYPTAIGSEPDNSDFDSKDSWQIVMQGHAAANCVPFNCIKSNRHRV' A
#
# COMPACT_ATOMS: atom_id res chain seq x y z
N MET A 1 -5.31 4.66 14.29
CA MET A 1 -4.58 3.88 13.27
C MET A 1 -5.60 3.21 12.35
N GLY A 2 -5.47 3.37 11.04
CA GLY A 2 -6.27 2.69 10.03
C GLY A 2 -5.47 1.53 9.45
N THR A 3 -6.12 0.38 9.25
CA THR A 3 -5.48 -0.78 8.64
C THR A 3 -6.36 -1.35 7.54
N GLY A 4 -5.74 -1.65 6.40
CA GLY A 4 -6.31 -2.54 5.40
C GLY A 4 -5.28 -3.59 5.04
N ILE A 5 -5.57 -4.47 4.09
CA ILE A 5 -4.76 -5.67 3.84
C ILE A 5 -4.39 -5.77 2.38
N CYS A 6 -3.10 -5.95 2.11
CA CYS A 6 -2.55 -6.28 0.80
C CYS A 6 -3.12 -5.41 -0.33
N TRP A 7 -4.10 -5.92 -1.08
CA TRP A 7 -4.65 -5.27 -2.26
C TRP A 7 -5.40 -3.96 -1.98
N ASP A 8 -5.94 -3.79 -0.77
CA ASP A 8 -6.64 -2.56 -0.35
C ASP A 8 -5.76 -1.31 -0.54
N GLN A 9 -4.45 -1.48 -0.47
CA GLN A 9 -3.47 -0.42 -0.65
C GLN A 9 -3.58 0.28 -2.02
N TRP A 10 -4.13 -0.36 -3.05
CA TRP A 10 -4.27 0.24 -4.37
C TRP A 10 -5.44 1.24 -4.48
N PHE A 11 -6.33 1.28 -3.48
CA PHE A 11 -7.57 2.06 -3.52
C PHE A 11 -7.48 3.31 -2.63
N PRO A 12 -7.44 4.53 -3.21
CA PRO A 12 -7.47 5.77 -2.45
C PRO A 12 -8.68 5.92 -1.54
N GLU A 13 -9.80 5.29 -1.90
CA GLU A 13 -11.05 5.31 -1.15
C GLU A 13 -10.89 4.70 0.24
N ALA A 14 -10.17 3.56 0.34
CA ALA A 14 -9.90 2.90 1.61
C ALA A 14 -9.06 3.80 2.53
N ALA A 15 -7.98 4.37 2.00
CA ALA A 15 -7.13 5.30 2.74
C ALA A 15 -7.88 6.57 3.20
N ARG A 16 -8.76 7.10 2.33
CA ARG A 16 -9.58 8.28 2.63
C ARG A 16 -10.58 8.00 3.75
N ILE A 17 -11.32 6.89 3.68
CA ILE A 17 -12.33 6.53 4.69
C ILE A 17 -11.68 6.33 6.06
N MET A 18 -10.53 5.67 6.12
CA MET A 18 -9.79 5.49 7.38
C MET A 18 -9.38 6.83 7.98
N THR A 19 -8.86 7.74 7.16
CA THR A 19 -8.46 9.08 7.61
C THR A 19 -9.66 9.89 8.10
N LEU A 20 -10.79 9.84 7.37
CA LEU A 20 -12.04 10.51 7.77
C LEU A 20 -12.60 9.97 9.10
N ASN A 21 -12.35 8.70 9.41
CA ASN A 21 -12.68 8.08 10.69
C ASN A 21 -11.65 8.37 11.81
N GLY A 22 -10.70 9.29 11.58
CA GLY A 22 -9.73 9.73 12.58
C GLY A 22 -8.43 8.91 12.63
N ALA A 23 -8.08 8.18 11.57
CA ALA A 23 -6.78 7.51 11.52
C ALA A 23 -5.63 8.51 11.32
N GLU A 24 -4.72 8.58 12.30
CA GLU A 24 -3.48 9.38 12.23
C GLU A 24 -2.29 8.65 11.58
N LEU A 25 -2.47 7.36 11.27
CA LEU A 25 -1.48 6.49 10.63
C LEU A 25 -2.23 5.41 9.86
N ILE A 26 -1.80 5.14 8.63
CA ILE A 26 -2.32 4.05 7.81
C ILE A 26 -1.30 2.92 7.69
N PHE A 27 -1.75 1.69 7.86
CA PHE A 27 -0.92 0.49 7.85
C PHE A 27 -1.47 -0.63 6.95
N TYR A 28 -0.66 -1.12 6.00
CA TYR A 28 -1.00 -2.26 5.14
C TYR A 28 0.07 -3.37 5.24
N PRO A 29 -0.23 -4.50 5.90
CA PRO A 29 0.54 -5.71 5.74
C PRO A 29 0.25 -6.31 4.36
N THR A 30 1.31 -6.55 3.59
CA THR A 30 1.22 -6.90 2.16
C THR A 30 2.10 -8.10 1.82
N ALA A 31 1.63 -8.96 0.92
CA ALA A 31 2.43 -9.99 0.27
C ALA A 31 2.39 -9.76 -1.25
N ILE A 32 3.24 -8.85 -1.72
CA ILE A 32 3.40 -8.52 -3.15
C ILE A 32 4.76 -8.99 -3.63
N GLY A 33 4.93 -9.43 -4.87
CA GLY A 33 6.17 -10.01 -5.40
C GLY A 33 6.22 -9.95 -6.92
N SER A 34 7.19 -10.63 -7.51
CA SER A 34 7.22 -10.90 -8.95
C SER A 34 6.09 -11.86 -9.33
N GLU A 35 5.47 -11.61 -10.48
CA GLU A 35 4.40 -12.47 -11.02
C GLU A 35 5.03 -13.64 -11.79
N PRO A 36 4.69 -14.91 -11.47
CA PRO A 36 5.35 -16.08 -12.06
C PRO A 36 5.15 -16.20 -13.57
N ASP A 37 4.03 -15.70 -14.08
CA ASP A 37 3.68 -15.73 -15.51
C ASP A 37 4.22 -14.53 -16.29
N ASN A 38 4.78 -13.53 -15.61
CA ASN A 38 5.29 -12.30 -16.24
C ASN A 38 6.46 -11.72 -15.43
N SER A 39 7.61 -12.37 -15.51
CA SER A 39 8.81 -12.04 -14.71
C SER A 39 9.39 -10.65 -14.99
N ASP A 40 9.09 -10.07 -16.16
CA ASP A 40 9.55 -8.74 -16.55
C ASP A 40 8.66 -7.62 -16.00
N PHE A 41 7.50 -7.97 -15.45
CA PHE A 41 6.57 -7.01 -14.85
C PHE A 41 6.96 -6.70 -13.41
N ASP A 42 7.67 -5.58 -13.22
CA ASP A 42 7.98 -5.04 -11.90
C ASP A 42 6.90 -4.01 -11.47
N SER A 43 6.06 -4.40 -10.52
CA SER A 43 5.01 -3.54 -9.95
C SER A 43 5.49 -2.65 -8.80
N LYS A 44 6.76 -2.75 -8.39
CA LYS A 44 7.31 -2.08 -7.20
C LYS A 44 7.16 -0.57 -7.24
N ASP A 45 7.55 0.06 -8.34
CA ASP A 45 7.58 1.53 -8.41
C ASP A 45 6.15 2.09 -8.42
N SER A 46 5.27 1.47 -9.21
CA SER A 46 3.84 1.81 -9.20
C SER A 46 3.23 1.65 -7.81
N TRP A 47 3.55 0.55 -7.13
CA TRP A 47 3.10 0.31 -5.76
C TRP A 47 3.56 1.41 -4.80
N GLN A 48 4.85 1.78 -4.81
CA GLN A 48 5.39 2.82 -3.93
C GLN A 48 4.76 4.19 -4.19
N ILE A 49 4.57 4.55 -5.46
CA ILE A 49 3.96 5.83 -5.86
C ILE A 49 2.52 5.93 -5.34
N VAL A 50 1.74 4.85 -5.42
CA VAL A 50 0.36 4.85 -4.91
C VAL A 50 0.32 5.04 -3.39
N MET A 51 1.22 4.39 -2.64
CA MET A 51 1.30 4.58 -1.17
C MET A 51 1.67 6.01 -0.80
N GLN A 52 2.63 6.59 -1.52
CA GLN A 52 3.03 7.99 -1.34
C GLN A 52 1.89 8.95 -1.67
N GLY A 53 1.10 8.66 -2.71
CA GLY A 53 -0.10 9.40 -3.06
C GLY A 53 -1.14 9.40 -1.93
N HIS A 54 -1.36 8.26 -1.27
CA HIS A 54 -2.26 8.18 -0.12
C HIS A 54 -1.78 9.03 1.06
N ALA A 55 -0.49 8.98 1.36
CA ALA A 55 0.12 9.79 2.42
C ALA A 55 -0.04 11.29 2.13
N ALA A 56 0.29 11.70 0.90
CA ALA A 56 0.18 13.10 0.46
C ALA A 56 -1.27 13.60 0.45
N ALA A 57 -2.22 12.79 -0.03
CA ALA A 57 -3.62 13.19 -0.17
C ALA A 57 -4.37 13.29 1.17
N ASN A 58 -3.92 12.55 2.18
CA ASN A 58 -4.57 12.49 3.50
C ASN A 58 -3.78 13.20 4.61
N CYS A 59 -2.59 13.72 4.31
CA CYS A 59 -1.70 14.37 5.28
C CYS A 59 -1.37 13.50 6.50
N VAL A 60 -1.33 12.18 6.32
CA VAL A 60 -1.00 11.21 7.38
C VAL A 60 0.17 10.32 6.96
N PRO A 61 1.04 9.92 7.91
CA PRO A 61 2.07 8.94 7.63
C PRO A 61 1.45 7.61 7.16
N PHE A 62 2.19 6.90 6.32
CA PHE A 62 1.77 5.65 5.71
C PHE A 62 2.88 4.62 5.85
N ASN A 63 2.56 3.42 6.32
CA ASN A 63 3.52 2.36 6.52
C ASN A 63 3.05 1.04 5.87
N CYS A 64 3.93 0.45 5.06
CA CYS A 64 3.69 -0.78 4.35
C CYS A 64 4.74 -1.82 4.74
N ILE A 65 4.32 -2.95 5.29
CA ILE A 65 5.22 -4.06 5.60
C ILE A 65 4.98 -5.18 4.60
N LYS A 66 6.02 -5.53 3.85
CA LYS A 66 6.00 -6.62 2.88
C LYS A 66 6.47 -7.92 3.55
N SER A 67 5.60 -8.92 3.60
CA SER A 67 5.94 -10.30 3.94
C SER A 67 6.16 -11.08 2.65
N ASN A 68 7.31 -10.91 1.98
CA ASN A 68 7.66 -11.79 0.87
C ASN A 68 9.14 -12.19 0.92
N ARG A 69 9.42 -13.49 0.72
CA ARG A 69 10.79 -14.07 0.78
C ARG A 69 11.54 -14.00 -0.55
N HIS A 70 10.88 -13.57 -1.63
CA HIS A 70 11.48 -13.45 -2.97
C HIS A 70 11.63 -11.98 -3.37
N ARG A 71 12.75 -11.67 -4.05
CA ARG A 71 13.05 -10.33 -4.58
C ARG A 71 11.96 -9.90 -5.56
N VAL A 72 11.67 -8.60 -5.53
CA VAL A 72 10.98 -7.92 -6.63
C VAL A 72 11.90 -7.93 -7.83
#